data_AF-A0A8E4BRS5-F1
#
_entry.id   AF-A0A8E4BRS5-F1
#
_cell.length_a   1.000
_cell.length_b   1.000
_cell.length_c   1.000
_cell.angle_alpha   90.00
_cell.angle_beta   90.00
_cell.angle_gamma   90.00
#
_symmetry.space_group_name_H-M   'P 1'
#
loop_
_entity.id
_entity.type
_entity.pdbx_description
1 polymer ?
#
loop_
_entity_poly.entity_id
_entity_poly.type
_entity_poly.pdbx_seq_one_letter_code
_entity_poly.pdbx_strand_id
1 'polypeptide(L)'
;MNGKGCYMNNKKQKFFESLSVQLNSYIEAEKVIDQFISNDMDAFQGKRLFQHALGNTDSDMEAVFNRIVKAYKDAAGYGYGVRAFGLMKSMHDHLTNLFNEFSSYQDEKMPDEMNLVWDLCKAGALEVSKVLEYTKGFEENNLKAEARCLKIHNFKSRGDEAVRDSLEAVYGMNNSIDIIYWKDVLKEMNGFLSDIDQFTICLQKLLAME
;
A
#
# COMPACT_ATOMS: atom_id res chain seq x y z
N MET A 1 24.67 -32.44 15.02
CA MET A 1 24.50 -31.22 14.17
C MET A 1 23.42 -30.39 14.82
N ASN A 2 23.79 -29.28 15.47
CA ASN A 2 22.86 -28.41 16.19
C ASN A 2 22.17 -27.46 15.20
N GLY A 3 20.99 -27.84 14.73
CA GLY A 3 20.08 -26.94 14.00
C GLY A 3 19.44 -25.96 14.98
N LYS A 4 20.15 -24.91 15.37
CA LYS A 4 19.51 -23.71 15.92
C LYS A 4 18.93 -22.96 14.72
N GLY A 5 17.63 -23.08 14.49
CA GLY A 5 16.91 -22.15 13.60
C GLY A 5 17.21 -20.73 14.07
N CYS A 6 17.71 -19.89 13.17
CA CYS A 6 18.04 -18.51 13.47
C CYS A 6 16.73 -17.73 13.46
N TYR A 7 16.04 -17.71 14.60
CA TYR A 7 14.86 -16.87 14.76
C TYR A 7 15.25 -15.39 14.57
N MET A 8 14.49 -14.68 13.74
CA MET A 8 14.61 -13.23 13.55
C MET A 8 14.73 -12.53 14.90
N ASN A 9 15.68 -11.60 15.02
CA ASN A 9 15.87 -10.88 16.27
C ASN A 9 14.61 -10.10 16.65
N ASN A 10 14.20 -10.17 17.92
CA ASN A 10 13.06 -9.46 18.52
C ASN A 10 12.95 -7.98 18.10
N LYS A 11 14.07 -7.25 17.93
CA LYS A 11 14.03 -5.84 17.49
C LYS A 11 13.52 -5.69 16.05
N LYS A 12 13.95 -6.56 15.15
CA LYS A 12 13.55 -6.56 13.74
C LYS A 12 12.13 -7.11 13.58
N GLN A 13 11.79 -8.16 14.33
CA GLN A 13 10.42 -8.67 14.41
C GLN A 13 9.45 -7.54 14.80
N LYS A 14 9.75 -6.80 15.88
CA LYS A 14 8.93 -5.64 16.27
C LYS A 14 8.84 -4.59 15.17
N PHE A 15 9.91 -4.34 14.43
CA PHE A 15 9.84 -3.41 13.30
C PHE A 15 8.81 -3.86 12.25
N PHE A 16 8.85 -5.12 11.80
CA PHE A 16 7.86 -5.65 10.85
C PHE A 16 6.44 -5.68 11.43
N GLU A 17 6.28 -5.97 12.72
CA GLU A 17 4.97 -5.88 13.39
C GLU A 17 4.40 -4.45 13.33
N SER A 18 5.26 -3.43 13.48
CA SER A 18 4.83 -2.02 13.35
C SER A 18 4.41 -1.67 11.91
N LEU A 19 5.13 -2.17 10.91
CA LEU A 19 4.73 -2.01 9.51
C LEU A 19 3.38 -2.67 9.25
N SER A 20 3.15 -3.86 9.82
CA SER A 20 1.89 -4.59 9.67
C SER A 20 0.71 -3.85 10.28
N VAL A 21 0.88 -3.27 11.48
CA VAL A 21 -0.17 -2.43 12.11
C VAL A 21 -0.57 -1.29 11.18
N GLN A 22 0.40 -0.52 10.69
CA GLN A 22 0.10 0.62 9.83
C GLN A 22 -0.51 0.22 8.48
N LEU A 23 0.00 -0.85 7.86
CA LEU A 23 -0.54 -1.33 6.58
C LEU A 23 -1.98 -1.84 6.74
N ASN A 24 -2.32 -2.46 7.87
CA ASN A 24 -3.68 -2.90 8.12
C ASN A 24 -4.64 -1.71 8.20
N SER A 25 -4.24 -0.59 8.81
CA SER A 25 -5.03 0.66 8.78
C SER A 25 -5.27 1.16 7.36
N TYR A 26 -4.29 1.02 6.46
CA TYR A 26 -4.45 1.38 5.04
C TYR A 26 -5.41 0.45 4.31
N ILE A 27 -5.37 -0.86 4.59
CA ILE A 27 -6.32 -1.83 4.03
C ILE A 27 -7.74 -1.55 4.53
N GLU A 28 -7.92 -1.21 5.81
CA GLU A 28 -9.24 -0.81 6.31
C GLU A 28 -9.73 0.50 5.67
N ALA A 29 -8.85 1.48 5.48
CA ALA A 29 -9.19 2.74 4.82
C ALA A 29 -9.55 2.53 3.34
N GLU A 30 -8.84 1.64 2.65
CA GLU A 30 -9.14 1.20 1.29
C GLU A 30 -10.55 0.58 1.19
N LYS A 31 -10.94 -0.30 2.11
CA LYS A 31 -12.30 -0.86 2.14
C LYS A 31 -13.37 0.22 2.29
N VAL A 32 -13.10 1.28 3.04
CA VAL A 32 -14.02 2.43 3.14
C VAL A 32 -14.14 3.14 1.80
N ILE A 33 -13.03 3.34 1.07
CA ILE A 33 -13.05 3.88 -0.30
C ILE A 33 -13.88 2.98 -1.22
N ASP A 34 -13.69 1.66 -1.19
CA ASP A 34 -14.42 0.70 -2.03
C ASP A 34 -15.93 0.73 -1.75
N GLN A 35 -16.32 0.84 -0.47
CA GLN A 35 -17.71 1.03 -0.06
C GLN A 35 -18.27 2.38 -0.50
N PHE A 36 -17.47 3.44 -0.43
CA PHE A 36 -17.85 4.78 -0.85
C PHE A 36 -18.12 4.84 -2.36
N ILE A 37 -17.24 4.26 -3.17
CA ILE A 37 -17.39 4.18 -4.63
C ILE A 37 -18.61 3.33 -5.03
N SER A 38 -18.93 2.28 -4.28
CA SER A 38 -20.02 1.34 -4.58
C SER A 38 -21.42 1.81 -4.14
N ASN A 39 -21.53 2.99 -3.54
CA ASN A 39 -22.74 3.72 -3.13
C ASN A 39 -23.66 3.05 -2.07
N ASP A 40 -23.56 3.55 -0.82
CA ASP A 40 -24.69 4.16 -0.06
C ASP A 40 -24.16 4.96 1.15
N MET A 41 -23.22 5.89 0.91
CA MET A 41 -22.56 6.63 2.00
C MET A 41 -22.34 8.09 1.62
N ASP A 42 -22.86 9.02 2.43
CA ASP A 42 -22.61 10.45 2.21
C ASP A 42 -21.14 10.80 2.53
N ALA A 43 -20.63 11.88 1.92
CA ALA A 43 -19.24 12.30 2.07
C ALA A 43 -18.82 12.56 3.52
N PHE A 44 -19.74 13.00 4.39
CA PHE A 44 -19.44 13.24 5.80
C PHE A 44 -19.30 11.93 6.58
N GLN A 45 -20.22 10.98 6.38
CA GLN A 45 -20.12 9.64 6.93
C GLN A 45 -18.86 8.92 6.43
N GLY A 46 -18.59 8.99 5.12
CA GLY A 46 -17.39 8.43 4.50
C GLY A 46 -16.11 8.98 5.13
N LYS A 47 -16.02 10.30 5.28
CA LYS A 47 -14.82 10.94 5.85
C LYS A 47 -14.57 10.48 7.28
N ARG A 48 -15.63 10.36 8.09
CA ARG A 48 -15.51 9.87 9.46
C ARG A 48 -15.02 8.43 9.52
N LEU A 49 -15.56 7.55 8.69
CA LEU A 49 -15.16 6.14 8.64
C LEU A 49 -13.74 5.99 8.11
N PHE A 50 -13.37 6.75 7.09
CA PHE A 50 -12.02 6.75 6.51
C PHE A 50 -10.98 7.21 7.53
N GLN A 51 -11.23 8.34 8.23
CA GLN A 51 -10.34 8.82 9.29
C GLN A 51 -10.24 7.84 10.46
N HIS A 52 -11.35 7.19 10.82
CA HIS A 52 -11.34 6.16 11.85
C HIS A 52 -10.52 4.93 11.43
N ALA A 53 -10.64 4.50 10.16
CA ALA A 53 -9.90 3.37 9.62
C ALA A 53 -8.38 3.62 9.54
N LEU A 54 -7.96 4.85 9.23
CA LEU A 54 -6.56 5.26 9.27
C LEU A 54 -5.95 5.26 10.68
N GLY A 55 -6.78 5.19 11.72
CA GLY A 55 -6.34 5.10 13.11
C GLY A 55 -5.45 6.27 13.54
N ASN A 56 -4.53 6.01 14.47
CA ASN A 56 -3.57 7.02 14.94
C ASN A 56 -2.26 6.94 14.13
N THR A 57 -2.37 7.25 12.84
CA THR A 57 -1.26 7.16 11.88
C THR A 57 0.01 7.88 12.37
N ASP A 58 -0.11 9.04 13.01
CA ASP A 58 1.06 9.77 13.52
C ASP A 58 1.84 8.96 14.57
N SER A 59 1.14 8.42 15.56
CA SER A 59 1.75 7.63 16.63
C SER A 59 2.32 6.30 16.10
N ASP A 60 1.59 5.63 15.22
CA ASP A 60 2.00 4.36 14.63
C ASP A 60 3.23 4.54 13.72
N MET A 61 3.27 5.61 12.93
CA MET A 61 4.43 5.96 12.10
C MET A 61 5.64 6.38 12.95
N GLU A 62 5.44 7.12 14.04
CA GLU A 62 6.52 7.40 15.00
C GLU A 62 7.10 6.09 15.59
N ALA A 63 6.22 5.13 15.90
CA ALA A 63 6.65 3.81 16.37
C ALA A 63 7.46 3.04 15.31
N VAL A 64 7.04 3.08 14.03
CA VAL A 64 7.82 2.49 12.91
C VAL A 64 9.23 3.08 12.87
N PHE A 65 9.34 4.41 12.85
CA PHE A 65 10.64 5.10 12.77
C PHE A 65 11.54 4.75 13.96
N ASN A 66 11.00 4.81 15.17
CA ASN A 66 11.72 4.45 16.39
C ASN A 66 12.21 2.99 16.39
N ARG A 67 11.48 2.08 15.74
CA ARG A 67 11.88 0.67 15.59
C ARG A 67 12.97 0.49 14.53
N ILE A 68 12.98 1.25 13.43
CA ILE A 68 14.06 1.23 12.43
C ILE A 68 15.41 1.52 13.09
N VAL A 69 15.50 2.63 13.85
CA VAL A 69 16.72 3.07 14.55
C VAL A 69 17.25 1.99 15.51
N LYS A 70 16.35 1.19 16.09
CA LYS A 70 16.70 0.11 17.03
C LYS A 70 17.10 -1.19 16.31
N ALA A 71 16.42 -1.51 15.21
CA ALA A 71 16.52 -2.77 14.48
C ALA A 71 17.77 -2.84 13.59
N TYR A 72 18.10 -1.74 12.90
CA TYR A 72 19.18 -1.71 11.90
C TYR A 72 20.30 -0.75 12.33
N LYS A 73 21.52 -1.28 12.41
CA LYS A 73 22.72 -0.52 12.82
C LYS A 73 23.71 -0.31 11.67
N ASP A 74 23.63 -1.14 10.65
CA ASP A 74 24.36 -0.97 9.41
C ASP A 74 23.63 0.04 8.50
N ALA A 75 24.41 0.69 7.63
CA ALA A 75 23.90 1.75 6.75
C ALA A 75 22.86 1.23 5.73
N ALA A 76 23.02 -0.01 5.25
CA ALA A 76 22.15 -0.57 4.22
C ALA A 76 20.76 -0.87 4.78
N GLY A 77 20.67 -1.63 5.88
CA GLY A 77 19.41 -1.95 6.56
C GLY A 77 18.71 -0.69 7.06
N TYR A 78 19.45 0.28 7.61
CA TYR A 78 18.88 1.57 8.00
C TYR A 78 18.31 2.32 6.79
N GLY A 79 19.06 2.38 5.68
CA GLY A 79 18.63 3.04 4.45
C GLY A 79 17.35 2.44 3.86
N TYR A 80 17.25 1.11 3.76
CA TYR A 80 16.03 0.45 3.30
C TYR A 80 14.88 0.60 4.29
N GLY A 81 15.14 0.59 5.60
CA GLY A 81 14.13 0.84 6.63
C GLY A 81 13.53 2.24 6.51
N VAL A 82 14.36 3.28 6.38
CA VAL A 82 13.92 4.66 6.18
C VAL A 82 13.17 4.83 4.87
N ARG A 83 13.62 4.17 3.79
CA ARG A 83 12.91 4.18 2.51
C ARG A 83 11.53 3.53 2.63
N ALA A 84 11.43 2.37 3.27
CA ALA A 84 10.16 1.70 3.54
C ALA A 84 9.20 2.60 4.35
N PHE A 85 9.71 3.31 5.35
CA PHE A 85 8.95 4.30 6.11
C PHE A 85 8.45 5.47 5.25
N GLY A 86 9.29 6.01 4.37
CA GLY A 86 8.89 7.07 3.44
C GLY A 86 7.77 6.63 2.49
N LEU A 87 7.88 5.41 1.96
CA LEU A 87 6.85 4.81 1.10
C LEU A 87 5.53 4.57 1.85
N MET A 88 5.58 4.20 3.13
CA MET A 88 4.38 4.11 3.97
C MET A 88 3.67 5.45 4.14
N LYS A 89 4.41 6.56 4.22
CA LYS A 89 3.80 7.91 4.23
C LYS A 89 3.17 8.25 2.89
N SER A 90 3.91 8.00 1.82
CA SER A 90 3.42 8.26 0.46
C SER A 90 2.15 7.45 0.13
N MET A 91 2.08 6.17 0.55
CA MET A 91 0.87 5.35 0.47
C MET A 91 -0.33 5.96 1.25
N HIS A 92 -0.08 6.53 2.43
CA HIS A 92 -1.12 7.23 3.21
C HIS A 92 -1.61 8.48 2.48
N ASP A 93 -0.70 9.26 1.91
CA ASP A 93 -1.03 10.47 1.18
C ASP A 93 -1.88 10.13 -0.06
N HIS A 94 -1.50 9.10 -0.82
CA HIS A 94 -2.28 8.62 -1.96
C HIS A 94 -3.69 8.16 -1.58
N LEU A 95 -3.84 7.39 -0.50
CA LEU A 95 -5.18 6.98 -0.02
C LEU A 95 -6.03 8.17 0.41
N THR A 96 -5.42 9.13 1.10
CA THR A 96 -6.10 10.35 1.56
C THR A 96 -6.54 11.20 0.38
N ASN A 97 -5.67 11.36 -0.62
CA ASN A 97 -6.00 12.07 -1.85
C ASN A 97 -7.11 11.37 -2.62
N LEU A 98 -7.02 10.04 -2.81
CA LEU A 98 -8.08 9.25 -3.45
C LEU A 98 -9.43 9.46 -2.78
N PHE A 99 -9.49 9.35 -1.45
CA PHE A 99 -10.72 9.57 -0.71
C PHE A 99 -11.27 11.00 -0.92
N ASN A 100 -10.39 12.01 -0.90
CA ASN A 100 -10.79 13.40 -1.12
C ASN A 100 -11.32 13.65 -2.54
N GLU A 101 -10.66 13.09 -3.56
CA GLU A 101 -11.11 13.17 -4.96
C GLU A 101 -12.50 12.56 -5.08
N PHE A 102 -12.69 11.30 -4.66
CA PHE A 102 -14.00 10.63 -4.68
C PHE A 102 -15.08 11.42 -3.92
N SER A 103 -14.73 12.05 -2.79
CA SER A 103 -15.66 12.86 -2.02
C SER A 103 -16.03 14.19 -2.67
N SER A 104 -15.21 14.69 -3.59
CA SER A 104 -15.38 16.01 -4.22
C SER A 104 -16.22 15.97 -5.49
N TYR A 105 -16.33 14.80 -6.13
CA TYR A 105 -17.02 14.63 -7.41
C TYR A 105 -17.80 13.31 -7.45
N GLN A 106 -19.11 13.40 -7.17
CA GLN A 106 -20.00 12.23 -7.06
C GLN A 106 -20.93 12.04 -8.27
N ASP A 107 -20.88 12.96 -9.23
CA ASP A 107 -21.85 13.00 -10.33
C ASP A 107 -21.53 12.03 -11.47
N GLU A 108 -20.35 11.39 -11.45
CA GLU A 108 -19.98 10.38 -12.45
C GLU A 108 -19.44 9.08 -11.87
N LYS A 109 -19.72 7.99 -12.59
CA LYS A 109 -19.22 6.66 -12.26
C LYS A 109 -17.76 6.52 -12.72
N MET A 110 -16.96 5.83 -11.92
CA MET A 110 -15.60 5.45 -12.33
C MET A 110 -15.62 4.67 -13.65
N PRO A 111 -14.77 5.06 -14.63
CA PRO A 111 -14.60 4.34 -15.89
C PRO A 111 -14.26 2.88 -15.65
N ASP A 112 -14.85 1.98 -16.44
CA ASP A 112 -14.73 0.56 -16.19
C ASP A 112 -13.27 0.07 -16.37
N GLU A 113 -12.50 0.72 -17.24
CA GLU A 113 -11.07 0.48 -17.49
C GLU A 113 -10.21 0.74 -16.25
N MET A 114 -10.61 1.69 -15.39
CA MET A 114 -9.88 2.04 -14.18
C MET A 114 -10.06 1.01 -13.06
N ASN A 115 -11.12 0.19 -13.10
CA ASN A 115 -11.39 -0.83 -12.09
C ASN A 115 -10.21 -1.80 -11.92
N LEU A 116 -9.55 -2.18 -13.02
CA LEU A 116 -8.41 -3.08 -12.96
C LEU A 116 -7.24 -2.47 -12.18
N VAL A 117 -6.97 -1.17 -12.34
CA VAL A 117 -5.92 -0.49 -11.59
C VAL A 117 -6.24 -0.51 -10.10
N TRP A 118 -7.49 -0.19 -9.74
CA TRP A 118 -7.95 -0.22 -8.36
C TRP A 118 -7.88 -1.62 -7.74
N ASP A 119 -8.35 -2.65 -8.45
CA ASP A 119 -8.27 -4.04 -7.98
C ASP A 119 -6.84 -4.51 -7.76
N LEU A 120 -5.89 -4.06 -8.58
CA LEU A 120 -4.47 -4.34 -8.41
C LEU A 120 -3.88 -3.62 -7.18
N CYS A 121 -4.31 -2.40 -6.86
CA CYS A 121 -3.94 -1.71 -5.61
C CYS A 121 -4.38 -2.53 -4.38
N LYS A 122 -5.65 -2.93 -4.33
CA LYS A 122 -6.23 -3.73 -3.24
C LYS A 122 -5.50 -5.06 -3.08
N ALA A 123 -5.32 -5.76 -4.20
CA ALA A 123 -4.61 -7.04 -4.22
C ALA A 123 -3.14 -6.86 -3.77
N GLY A 124 -2.46 -5.81 -4.23
CA GLY A 124 -1.07 -5.50 -3.85
C GLY A 124 -0.91 -5.31 -2.34
N ALA A 125 -1.72 -4.44 -1.73
CA ALA A 125 -1.69 -4.18 -0.29
C ALA A 125 -1.94 -5.47 0.52
N LEU A 126 -2.89 -6.29 0.09
CA LEU A 126 -3.18 -7.58 0.73
C LEU A 126 -2.02 -8.58 0.61
N GLU A 127 -1.33 -8.64 -0.54
CA GLU A 127 -0.16 -9.51 -0.68
C GLU A 127 1.02 -9.00 0.18
N VAL A 128 1.22 -7.68 0.32
CA VAL A 128 2.22 -7.12 1.25
C VAL A 128 1.89 -7.52 2.70
N SER A 129 0.62 -7.46 3.10
CA SER A 129 0.22 -7.90 4.44
C SER A 129 0.61 -9.36 4.71
N LYS A 130 0.40 -10.26 3.73
CA LYS A 130 0.86 -11.65 3.82
C LYS A 130 2.39 -11.79 3.90
N VAL A 131 3.14 -10.97 3.16
CA VAL A 131 4.62 -10.93 3.28
C VAL A 131 5.02 -10.57 4.71
N LEU A 132 4.38 -9.56 5.30
CA LEU A 132 4.62 -9.15 6.69
C LEU A 132 4.22 -10.24 7.70
N GLU A 133 3.15 -10.99 7.46
CA GLU A 133 2.78 -12.14 8.29
C GLU A 133 3.84 -13.24 8.29
N TYR A 134 4.43 -13.52 7.11
CA TYR A 134 5.48 -14.52 6.95
C TYR A 134 6.82 -14.15 7.61
N THR A 135 6.98 -12.90 8.07
CA THR A 135 8.14 -12.55 8.91
C THR A 135 8.13 -13.30 10.24
N LYS A 136 6.95 -13.72 10.72
CA LYS A 136 6.80 -14.66 11.83
C LYS A 136 7.17 -16.06 11.34
N GLY A 137 8.29 -16.60 11.83
CA GLY A 137 8.81 -17.89 11.35
C GLY A 137 9.36 -17.81 9.92
N PHE A 138 10.09 -16.73 9.62
CA PHE A 138 10.59 -16.43 8.27
C PHE A 138 11.37 -17.59 7.61
N GLU A 139 12.20 -18.33 8.35
CA GLU A 139 12.98 -19.45 7.77
C GLU A 139 12.09 -20.49 7.05
N GLU A 140 10.92 -20.79 7.61
CA GLU A 140 9.98 -21.77 7.06
C GLU A 140 9.07 -21.18 5.96
N ASN A 141 8.98 -19.84 5.91
CA ASN A 141 8.06 -19.12 5.03
C ASN A 141 8.75 -18.28 3.95
N ASN A 142 10.09 -18.26 3.88
CA ASN A 142 10.84 -17.39 2.97
C ASN A 142 10.41 -17.57 1.50
N LEU A 143 10.33 -18.81 1.01
CA LEU A 143 9.88 -19.08 -0.36
C LEU A 143 8.44 -18.60 -0.62
N LYS A 144 7.57 -18.64 0.41
CA LYS A 144 6.21 -18.10 0.30
C LYS A 144 6.24 -16.58 0.22
N ALA A 145 7.06 -15.92 1.05
CA ALA A 145 7.24 -14.47 1.01
C ALA A 145 7.79 -14.02 -0.34
N GLU A 146 8.81 -14.70 -0.88
CA GLU A 146 9.39 -14.39 -2.18
C GLU A 146 8.38 -14.53 -3.33
N ALA A 147 7.60 -15.62 -3.35
CA ALA A 147 6.54 -15.82 -4.35
C ALA A 147 5.47 -14.71 -4.31
N ARG A 148 5.17 -14.18 -3.12
CA ARG A 148 4.23 -13.07 -2.94
C ARG A 148 4.82 -11.76 -3.45
N CYS A 149 6.10 -11.50 -3.19
CA CYS A 149 6.80 -10.34 -3.73
C CYS A 149 6.81 -10.35 -5.27
N LEU A 150 7.11 -11.49 -5.89
CA LEU A 150 7.06 -11.65 -7.36
C LEU A 150 5.65 -11.37 -7.91
N LYS A 151 4.62 -11.80 -7.20
CA LYS A 151 3.23 -11.51 -7.56
C LYS A 151 2.92 -10.01 -7.54
N ILE A 152 3.43 -9.29 -6.54
CA ILE A 152 3.26 -7.83 -6.44
C ILE A 152 3.97 -7.12 -7.60
N HIS A 153 5.20 -7.51 -7.95
CA HIS A 153 5.89 -6.95 -9.13
C HIS A 153 5.11 -7.18 -10.42
N ASN A 154 4.48 -8.35 -10.57
CA ASN A 154 3.59 -8.62 -11.70
C ASN A 154 2.34 -7.75 -11.69
N PHE A 155 1.76 -7.48 -10.52
CA PHE A 155 0.64 -6.52 -10.40
C PHE A 155 1.05 -5.13 -10.86
N LYS A 156 2.25 -4.66 -10.50
CA LYS A 156 2.72 -3.36 -10.95
C LYS A 156 2.87 -3.29 -12.47
N SER A 157 3.49 -4.30 -13.09
CA SER A 157 3.64 -4.38 -14.55
C SER A 157 2.28 -4.36 -15.27
N ARG A 158 1.30 -5.12 -14.78
CA ARG A 158 -0.06 -5.14 -15.32
C ARG A 158 -0.80 -3.83 -15.06
N GLY A 159 -0.55 -3.19 -13.92
CA GLY A 159 -1.09 -1.88 -13.59
C GLY A 159 -0.59 -0.79 -14.53
N ASP A 160 0.70 -0.81 -14.90
CA ASP A 160 1.26 0.13 -15.88
C ASP A 160 0.63 -0.01 -17.27
N GLU A 161 0.25 -1.22 -17.67
CA GLU A 161 -0.54 -1.47 -18.87
C GLU A 161 -1.96 -0.91 -18.72
N ALA A 162 -2.66 -1.28 -17.65
CA ALA A 162 -4.04 -0.85 -17.38
C ALA A 162 -4.18 0.67 -17.24
N VAL A 163 -3.16 1.36 -16.70
CA VAL A 163 -3.13 2.83 -16.63
C VAL A 163 -3.10 3.46 -18.02
N ARG A 164 -2.38 2.87 -18.99
CA ARG A 164 -2.37 3.38 -20.37
C ARG A 164 -3.74 3.26 -21.01
N ASP A 165 -4.38 2.11 -20.87
CA ASP A 165 -5.72 1.85 -21.40
C ASP A 165 -6.76 2.78 -20.73
N SER A 166 -6.64 2.96 -19.41
CA SER A 166 -7.49 3.89 -18.64
C SER A 166 -7.32 5.34 -19.08
N LEU A 167 -6.08 5.78 -19.37
CA LEU A 167 -5.84 7.14 -19.86
C LEU A 167 -6.46 7.37 -21.23
N GLU A 168 -6.43 6.38 -22.13
CA GLU A 168 -7.11 6.47 -23.43
C GLU A 168 -8.62 6.66 -23.26
N ALA A 169 -9.24 5.89 -22.37
CA ALA A 169 -10.66 6.03 -22.03
C ALA A 169 -10.98 7.42 -21.42
N VAL A 170 -10.16 7.87 -20.47
CA VAL A 170 -10.33 9.18 -19.82
C VAL A 170 -10.19 10.32 -20.83
N TYR A 171 -9.16 10.31 -21.69
CA TYR A 171 -9.00 11.37 -22.70
C TYR A 171 -10.05 11.33 -23.81
N GLY A 172 -10.77 10.21 -23.98
CA GLY A 172 -11.90 10.08 -24.88
C GLY A 172 -13.21 10.71 -24.38
N MET A 173 -13.25 11.20 -23.13
CA MET A 173 -14.43 11.84 -22.55
C MET A 173 -14.73 13.19 -23.18
N ASN A 174 -16.01 13.59 -23.17
CA ASN A 174 -16.46 14.83 -23.83
C ASN A 174 -16.28 16.09 -22.96
N ASN A 175 -16.08 15.94 -21.66
CA ASN A 175 -16.06 17.03 -20.69
C ASN A 175 -14.68 17.15 -20.04
N SER A 176 -14.08 18.34 -20.12
CA SER A 176 -12.75 18.60 -19.57
C SER A 176 -12.67 18.45 -18.05
N ILE A 177 -13.77 18.68 -17.31
CA ILE A 177 -13.81 18.50 -15.86
C ILE A 177 -13.68 17.02 -15.53
N ASP A 178 -14.44 16.15 -16.22
CA ASP A 178 -14.37 14.70 -16.06
C ASP A 178 -12.97 14.17 -16.42
N ILE A 179 -12.36 14.69 -17.50
CA ILE A 179 -11.00 14.32 -17.91
C ILE A 179 -10.00 14.63 -16.79
N ILE A 180 -10.04 15.84 -16.24
CA ILE A 180 -9.10 16.27 -15.19
C ILE A 180 -9.30 15.40 -13.94
N TYR A 181 -10.55 15.27 -13.51
CA TYR A 181 -10.91 14.51 -12.32
C TYR A 181 -10.45 13.04 -12.39
N TRP A 182 -10.85 12.31 -13.44
CA TRP A 182 -10.50 10.90 -13.56
C TRP A 182 -9.00 10.67 -13.78
N LYS A 183 -8.31 11.62 -14.43
CA LYS A 183 -6.85 11.59 -14.54
C LYS A 183 -6.17 11.72 -13.18
N ASP A 184 -6.66 12.61 -12.31
CA ASP A 184 -6.09 12.80 -10.98
C ASP A 184 -6.35 11.59 -10.08
N VAL A 185 -7.55 11.01 -10.12
CA VAL A 185 -7.86 9.74 -9.45
C VAL A 185 -6.92 8.63 -9.94
N LEU A 186 -6.77 8.46 -11.27
CA LEU A 186 -5.91 7.44 -11.85
C LEU A 186 -4.43 7.62 -11.48
N LYS A 187 -3.97 8.88 -11.40
CA LYS A 187 -2.62 9.22 -10.95
C LYS A 187 -2.38 8.76 -9.52
N GLU A 188 -3.32 9.00 -8.61
CA GLU A 188 -3.19 8.60 -7.20
C GLU A 188 -3.26 7.06 -7.06
N MET A 189 -4.12 6.37 -7.82
CA MET A 189 -4.15 4.90 -7.85
C MET A 189 -2.81 4.31 -8.32
N ASN A 190 -2.27 4.84 -9.42
CA ASN A 190 -0.98 4.38 -9.95
C ASN A 190 0.18 4.68 -8.99
N GLY A 191 0.17 5.85 -8.34
CA GLY A 191 1.13 6.22 -7.31
C GLY A 191 1.13 5.24 -6.15
N PHE A 192 -0.05 4.92 -5.62
CA PHE A 192 -0.23 3.93 -4.56
C PHE A 192 0.31 2.55 -4.94
N LEU A 193 -0.03 2.04 -6.14
CA LEU A 193 0.48 0.75 -6.62
C LEU A 193 2.00 0.76 -6.82
N SER A 194 2.56 1.87 -7.30
CA SER A 194 4.01 2.05 -7.42
C SER A 194 4.70 2.03 -6.07
N ASP A 195 4.12 2.66 -5.04
CA ASP A 195 4.68 2.64 -3.71
C ASP A 195 4.60 1.27 -3.05
N ILE A 196 3.52 0.52 -3.28
CA ILE A 196 3.41 -0.90 -2.86
C ILE A 196 4.56 -1.73 -3.45
N ASP A 197 4.84 -1.57 -4.75
CA ASP A 197 5.92 -2.28 -5.44
C ASP A 197 7.29 -1.92 -4.86
N GLN A 198 7.58 -0.64 -4.74
CA GLN A 198 8.86 -0.15 -4.18
C GLN A 198 9.01 -0.53 -2.70
N PHE A 199 7.92 -0.56 -1.95
CA PHE A 199 7.90 -0.99 -0.55
C PHE A 199 8.23 -2.48 -0.47
N THR A 200 7.67 -3.29 -1.37
CA THR A 200 7.97 -4.71 -1.50
C THR A 200 9.45 -4.95 -1.80
N ILE A 201 10.07 -4.15 -2.67
CA ILE A 201 11.52 -4.20 -2.90
C ILE A 201 12.29 -3.92 -1.62
N CYS A 202 11.88 -2.92 -0.83
CA CYS A 202 12.51 -2.63 0.47
C CYS A 202 12.36 -3.81 1.43
N LEU A 203 11.18 -4.43 1.51
CA LEU A 203 10.95 -5.61 2.33
C LEU A 203 11.85 -6.78 1.92
N GLN A 204 11.97 -7.09 0.63
CA GLN A 204 12.86 -8.14 0.15
C GLN A 204 14.31 -7.90 0.59
N LYS A 205 14.79 -6.66 0.49
CA LYS A 205 16.15 -6.31 0.91
C LYS A 205 16.34 -6.43 2.41
N LEU A 206 15.35 -6.02 3.21
CA LEU A 206 15.39 -6.11 4.66
C LEU A 206 15.30 -7.56 5.16
N LEU A 207 14.51 -8.41 4.48
CA LEU A 207 14.36 -9.82 4.80
C LEU A 207 15.60 -10.65 4.41
N ALA A 208 16.28 -10.28 3.33
CA ALA A 208 17.55 -10.90 2.93
C ALA A 208 18.72 -10.55 3.88
N MET A 209 18.52 -9.61 4.82
CA MET A 209 19.49 -9.24 5.86
C MET A 209 19.23 -9.96 7.19
N GLU A 210 18.31 -10.92 7.23
CA GLU A 210 18.18 -11.92 8.30
C GLU A 210 19.14 -13.09 8.10
#